data_AF-A0AAD4W6P1-F1
#
_entry.id   AF-A0AAD4W6P1-F1
#
_cell.length_a   1.000
_cell.length_b   1.000
_cell.length_c   1.000
_cell.angle_alpha   90.00
_cell.angle_beta   90.00
_cell.angle_gamma   90.00
#
_symmetry.space_group_name_H-M   'P 1'
#
loop_
_entity.id
_entity.type
_entity.pdbx_description
1 polymer ?
#
loop_
_entity_poly.entity_id
_entity_poly.type
_entity_poly.pdbx_seq_one_letter_code
_entity_poly.pdbx_strand_id
1 'polypeptide(L)' 'MRYLHDLLKQANMCSMVGFIDPATVSANSGTTADRSRLVAGRLQKTDGEQIFMIPYNPGLVSLTGFYFYDFQ' A
#
# COMPACT_ATOMS: atom_id res chain seq x y z
N MET A 1 1.59 2.62 10.89
CA MET A 1 1.32 1.18 11.14
C MET A 1 2.22 0.53 12.20
N ARG A 2 2.87 1.30 13.09
CA ARG A 2 3.86 0.77 14.06
C ARG A 2 3.26 -0.20 15.08
N TYR A 3 2.13 0.16 15.68
CA TYR A 3 1.49 -0.66 16.72
C TYR A 3 1.06 -2.04 16.21
N LEU A 4 0.40 -2.09 15.04
CA LEU A 4 0.01 -3.36 14.42
C LEU A 4 1.21 -4.24 14.08
N HIS A 5 2.27 -3.64 13.51
CA HIS A 5 3.51 -4.36 13.22
C HIS A 5 4.10 -4.99 14.51
N ASP A 6 4.06 -4.28 15.63
CA ASP A 6 4.59 -4.78 16.89
C ASP A 6 3.76 -5.94 17.46
N LEU A 7 2.43 -5.92 17.29
CA LEU A 7 1.55 -7.04 17.63
C LEU A 7 1.80 -8.26 16.75
N LEU A 8 1.96 -8.07 15.43
CA LEU A 8 2.29 -9.16 14.51
C LEU A 8 3.66 -9.78 14.83
N LYS A 9 4.61 -8.96 15.29
CA LYS A 9 5.92 -9.45 15.75
C LYS A 9 5.78 -10.33 16.99
N GLN A 10 4.97 -9.92 17.97
CA GLN A 10 4.69 -10.73 19.16
C GLN A 10 4.02 -12.06 18.81
N ALA A 11 3.14 -12.07 17.81
CA ALA A 11 2.46 -13.27 17.35
C ALA A 11 3.29 -14.12 16.35
N ASN A 12 4.53 -13.75 16.06
CA ASN A 12 5.37 -14.41 15.05
C ASN A 12 4.75 -14.46 13.63
N MET A 13 4.02 -13.41 13.26
CA MET A 13 3.31 -13.30 11.98
C MET A 13 3.86 -12.20 11.06
N CYS A 14 4.95 -11.51 11.43
CA CYS A 14 5.51 -10.41 10.63
C CYS A 14 5.84 -10.81 9.19
N SER A 15 6.31 -12.03 8.96
CA SER A 15 6.66 -12.54 7.62
C SER A 15 5.45 -12.87 6.75
N MET A 16 4.24 -12.95 7.31
CA MET A 16 3.02 -13.21 6.54
C MET A 16 2.37 -11.92 6.01
N VAL A 17 2.75 -10.76 6.54
CA VAL A 17 2.11 -9.48 6.22
C VAL A 17 3.11 -8.52 5.59
N GLY A 18 2.92 -8.21 4.32
CA GLY A 18 3.68 -7.21 3.58
C GLY A 18 3.11 -5.82 3.81
N PHE A 19 3.93 -4.91 4.32
CA PHE A 19 3.56 -3.51 4.47
C PHE A 19 4.09 -2.69 3.30
N ILE A 20 3.21 -1.96 2.61
CA ILE A 20 3.63 -0.98 1.61
C ILE A 20 3.79 0.39 2.28
N ASP A 21 4.90 1.07 1.99
CA ASP A 21 5.20 2.40 2.51
C ASP A 21 4.16 3.43 2.00
N PRO A 22 3.41 4.12 2.89
CA PRO A 22 2.47 5.16 2.50
C PRO A 22 3.05 6.25 1.59
N ALA A 23 4.35 6.56 1.73
CA ALA A 23 5.01 7.56 0.88
C ALA A 23 5.16 7.11 -0.58
N THR A 24 4.99 5.83 -0.88
CA THR A 24 5.10 5.29 -2.24
C THR A 24 3.75 5.18 -2.94
N VAL A 25 2.65 5.19 -2.18
CA VAL A 25 1.27 4.97 -2.68
C VAL A 25 0.34 6.16 -2.46
N SER A 26 0.84 7.27 -1.89
CA SER A 26 0.06 8.49 -1.71
C SER A 26 -0.29 9.13 -3.07
N ALA A 27 -1.47 9.76 -3.15
CA ALA A 27 -1.87 10.57 -4.31
C ALA A 27 -0.85 11.66 -4.69
N ASN A 28 -0.05 12.13 -3.73
CA ASN A 28 0.99 13.14 -3.94
C ASN A 28 2.32 12.56 -4.46
N SER A 29 2.39 11.25 -4.70
CA SER A 29 3.62 10.53 -5.08
C SER A 29 3.55 10.08 -6.54
N GLY A 30 4.38 10.69 -7.40
CA GLY A 30 4.50 10.31 -8.82
C GLY A 30 3.17 10.36 -9.60
N THR A 31 3.16 9.72 -10.77
CA THR A 31 1.93 9.50 -11.53
C THR A 31 1.20 8.26 -11.02
N THR A 32 -0.11 8.15 -11.27
CA THR A 32 -0.88 6.92 -10.96
C THR A 32 -0.21 5.67 -11.53
N ALA A 33 0.22 5.72 -12.80
CA ALA A 33 0.83 4.56 -13.45
C ALA A 33 2.15 4.13 -12.79
N ASP A 34 2.94 5.08 -12.29
CA ASP A 34 4.17 4.78 -11.56
C ASP A 34 3.89 4.12 -10.22
N ARG A 35 2.87 4.61 -9.49
CA ARG A 35 2.41 3.99 -8.25
C ARG A 35 1.90 2.58 -8.46
N SER A 36 1.03 2.37 -9.45
CA SER A 36 0.47 1.05 -9.77
C SER A 36 1.58 0.06 -10.14
N ARG A 37 2.58 0.48 -10.91
CA ARG A 37 3.75 -0.35 -11.24
C ARG A 37 4.60 -0.70 -10.02
N LEU A 38 4.83 0.24 -9.10
CA LEU A 38 5.58 -0.02 -7.86
C LEU A 38 4.87 -1.05 -6.98
N VAL A 39 3.56 -0.89 -6.79
CA VAL A 39 2.73 -1.85 -6.04
C VAL A 39 2.71 -3.20 -6.73
N ALA A 40 2.42 -3.26 -8.04
CA ALA A 40 2.42 -4.49 -8.80
C ALA A 40 3.77 -5.22 -8.72
N GLY A 41 4.89 -4.49 -8.81
CA GLY A 41 6.23 -5.04 -8.69
C GLY A 41 6.51 -5.68 -7.32
N ARG A 42 5.99 -5.10 -6.22
CA ARG A 42 6.09 -5.74 -4.89
C ARG A 42 5.17 -6.93 -4.74
N LEU A 43 3.95 -6.87 -5.25
CA LEU A 43 3.03 -8.00 -5.20
C LEU A 43 3.53 -9.21 -6.02
N GLN A 44 4.20 -8.95 -7.15
CA GLN A 44 4.82 -10.00 -7.97
C GLN A 44 6.08 -10.59 -7.33
N LYS A 45 6.80 -9.81 -6.52
CA LYS A 45 8.03 -10.21 -5.83
C LYS A 45 7.77 -10.36 -4.33
N THR A 46 6.77 -11.16 -3.97
CA THR A 46 6.55 -11.54 -2.56
C THR A 46 7.73 -12.37 -2.07
N ASP A 47 8.19 -12.09 -0.85
CA ASP A 47 9.27 -12.77 -0.15
C ASP A 47 8.72 -13.80 0.86
N GLY A 48 7.45 -14.17 0.72
CA GLY A 48 6.71 -15.09 1.58
C GLY A 48 5.49 -14.47 2.26
N GLU A 49 5.26 -13.17 2.05
CA GLU A 49 4.07 -12.48 2.55
C GLU A 49 2.82 -12.96 1.80
N GLN A 50 1.76 -13.24 2.57
CA GLN A 50 0.47 -13.74 2.07
C GLN A 50 -0.58 -12.65 2.04
N ILE A 51 -0.45 -11.65 2.92
CA ILE A 51 -1.40 -10.55 3.07
C ILE A 51 -0.65 -9.24 2.89
N PHE A 52 -1.20 -8.30 2.11
CA PHE A 52 -0.60 -6.99 1.92
C PHE A 52 -1.47 -5.89 2.49
N MET A 53 -0.87 -5.02 3.31
CA MET A 53 -1.51 -3.78 3.75
C MET A 53 -1.01 -2.61 2.91
N ILE A 54 -1.93 -2.03 2.15
CA ILE A 54 -1.67 -0.89 1.26
C ILE A 54 -2.44 0.31 1.79
N PRO A 55 -1.78 1.29 2.41
CA PRO A 55 -2.44 2.49 2.91
C PRO A 55 -2.90 3.38 1.74
N TYR A 56 -4.14 3.85 1.80
CA TYR A 56 -4.68 4.76 0.78
C TYR A 56 -4.78 6.18 1.34
N ASN A 57 -4.18 7.14 0.62
CA ASN A 57 -4.31 8.56 0.91
C ASN A 57 -4.67 9.30 -0.39
N PRO A 58 -5.94 9.71 -0.56
CA PRO A 58 -6.39 10.38 -1.78
C PRO A 58 -5.90 11.84 -1.89
N GLY A 59 -5.25 12.39 -0.84
CA GLY A 59 -4.97 13.82 -0.77
C GLY A 59 -6.24 14.64 -0.56
N LEU A 60 -6.15 15.96 -0.75
CA LEU A 60 -7.31 16.84 -0.71
C LEU A 60 -8.12 16.66 -2.00
N VAL A 61 -9.23 15.93 -1.91
CA VAL A 61 -10.19 15.76 -3.01
C VAL A 61 -11.09 16.98 -3.07
N SER A 62 -10.98 17.79 -4.12
CA SER A 62 -12.05 18.74 -4.47
C SER A 62 -13.31 17.92 -4.74
N LEU A 63 -14.45 18.30 -4.17
CA LEU A 63 -15.74 17.59 -4.22
C LEU A 63 -16.35 17.44 -5.64
N THR A 64 -15.57 17.67 -6.69
CA THR A 64 -15.98 17.63 -8.09
C THR A 64 -15.39 16.39 -8.77
N GLY A 65 -16.05 15.25 -8.55
CA GLY A 65 -16.07 14.16 -9.52
C GLY A 65 -14.85 13.24 -9.59
N PHE A 66 -15.15 11.95 -9.38
CA PHE A 66 -14.38 10.77 -9.79
C PHE A 66 -13.16 10.43 -8.94
N TYR A 67 -12.95 9.13 -8.68
CA TYR A 67 -11.68 8.38 -8.59
C TYR A 67 -11.89 7.11 -7.74
N PHE A 68 -12.68 6.19 -8.27
CA PHE A 68 -12.69 4.77 -7.92
C PHE A 68 -12.15 3.97 -9.13
N TYR A 69 -10.99 4.32 -9.69
CA TYR A 69 -10.41 3.61 -10.87
C TYR A 69 -8.87 3.52 -10.87
N ASP A 70 -8.21 3.61 -9.71
CA ASP A 70 -6.73 3.62 -9.66
C ASP A 70 -6.10 2.28 -9.21
N PHE A 71 -6.83 1.18 -9.39
CA PHE A 71 -6.27 -0.19 -9.36
C PHE A 71 -6.71 -0.94 -10.63
N GLN A 72 -6.09 -0.63 -11.77
CA GLN A 72 -6.10 -1.49 -12.96
C GLN A 72 -4.66 -1.94 -13.25
#